data_AF-A0A5B8LZI7-F1
#
_entry.id   AF-A0A5B8LZI7-F1
#
_cell.length_a   1.000
_cell.length_b   1.000
_cell.length_c   1.000
_cell.angle_alpha   90.00
_cell.angle_beta   90.00
_cell.angle_gamma   90.00
#
_symmetry.space_group_name_H-M   'P 1'
#
loop_
_entity.id
_entity.type
_entity.pdbx_description
1 polymer ?
#
loop_
_entity_poly.entity_id
_entity_poly.type
_entity_poly.pdbx_seq_one_letter_code
_entity_poly.pdbx_strand_id
1 'polypeptide(L)'
;MLIRLPDLRSVVVLYRIAALGAAGLVFGTMLGQAGWMAAAAAFFAAVLGGSSYRFIIAVWTERYRFAAASWSGGAAAAAWLSLALCATAPVSGIDPLMVAAAHGTAINLAYALARGGCLLTGCCGTAIAVRSVAIDIRWLEIVLCGAIAAMTAMLAQAELRYAGLVGIAGYLALRQFVLLARGGRRLWWPPLRQPGVDLLPHLLLGIVAAGILVWR
;
A
#
# COMPACT_ATOMS: atom_id res chain seq x y z
N MET A 1 40.06 6.57 8.72
CA MET A 1 39.33 5.71 7.76
C MET A 1 37.85 6.09 7.84
N LEU A 2 37.42 7.05 7.00
CA LEU A 2 36.02 7.45 6.93
C LEU A 2 35.26 6.32 6.24
N ILE A 3 34.44 5.59 6.99
CA ILE A 3 33.47 4.65 6.43
C ILE A 3 32.56 5.50 5.55
N ARG A 4 32.71 5.39 4.21
CA ARG A 4 31.73 5.97 3.28
C ARG A 4 30.41 5.29 3.58
N LEU A 5 29.51 6.01 4.25
CA LEU A 5 28.13 5.57 4.40
C LEU A 5 27.62 5.23 2.99
N PRO A 6 26.98 4.07 2.78
CA PRO A 6 26.37 3.75 1.50
C PRO A 6 25.49 4.93 1.09
N ASP A 7 25.55 5.28 -0.21
CA ASP A 7 24.74 6.36 -0.77
C ASP A 7 23.31 6.22 -0.24
N LEU A 8 22.79 7.26 0.41
CA LEU A 8 21.44 7.26 1.02
C LEU A 8 20.39 6.75 0.02
N ARG A 9 20.66 6.94 -1.28
CA ARG A 9 19.90 6.40 -2.43
C ARG A 9 19.76 4.88 -2.39
N SER A 10 20.85 4.14 -2.19
CA SER A 10 20.85 2.68 -2.16
C SER A 10 20.09 2.12 -0.96
N VAL A 11 20.17 2.81 0.19
CA VAL A 11 19.47 2.41 1.42
C VAL A 11 17.95 2.57 1.29
N VAL A 12 17.47 3.66 0.66
CA VAL A 12 16.03 3.86 0.41
C VAL A 12 15.46 2.76 -0.48
N VAL A 13 16.19 2.42 -1.54
CA VAL A 13 15.79 1.38 -2.49
C VAL A 13 15.74 0.03 -1.81
N LEU A 14 16.79 -0.33 -1.06
CA LEU A 14 16.86 -1.58 -0.35
C LEU A 14 15.73 -1.73 0.67
N TYR A 15 15.44 -0.67 1.44
CA TYR A 15 14.39 -0.67 2.44
C TYR A 15 13.00 -0.82 1.80
N ARG A 16 12.76 -0.16 0.65
CA ARG A 16 11.51 -0.31 -0.10
C ARG A 16 11.36 -1.70 -0.69
N ILE A 17 12.41 -2.24 -1.31
CA ILE A 17 12.41 -3.61 -1.84
C ILE A 17 12.14 -4.61 -0.70
N ALA A 18 12.81 -4.46 0.45
CA ALA A 18 12.59 -5.32 1.62
C ALA A 18 11.17 -5.19 2.18
N ALA A 19 10.65 -3.98 2.30
CA ALA A 19 9.29 -3.70 2.74
C ALA A 19 8.22 -4.34 1.85
N LEU A 20 8.41 -4.22 0.54
CA LEU A 20 7.52 -4.81 -0.45
C LEU A 20 7.64 -6.33 -0.46
N GLY A 21 8.86 -6.86 -0.32
CA GLY A 21 9.11 -8.29 -0.24
C GLY A 21 8.44 -8.90 0.99
N ALA A 22 8.52 -8.22 2.14
CA ALA A 22 7.83 -8.61 3.37
C ALA A 22 6.31 -8.61 3.19
N ALA A 23 5.74 -7.61 2.52
CA ALA A 23 4.31 -7.58 2.24
C ALA A 23 3.87 -8.70 1.27
N GLY A 24 4.67 -8.99 0.24
CA GLY A 24 4.44 -10.15 -0.63
C GLY A 24 4.49 -11.46 0.14
N LEU A 25 5.46 -11.63 1.05
CA LEU A 25 5.57 -12.82 1.89
C LEU A 25 4.36 -12.96 2.83
N VAL A 26 3.88 -11.86 3.44
CA VAL A 26 2.66 -11.86 4.25
C VAL A 26 1.44 -12.24 3.42
N PHE A 27 1.32 -11.71 2.19
CA PHE A 27 0.24 -12.08 1.27
C PHE A 27 0.26 -13.58 0.94
N GLY A 28 1.43 -14.14 0.63
CA GLY A 28 1.57 -15.57 0.30
C GLY A 28 1.33 -16.50 1.49
N THR A 29 1.85 -16.15 2.67
CA THR A 29 1.69 -16.96 3.88
C THR A 29 0.24 -17.03 4.34
N MET A 30 -0.53 -15.95 4.19
CA MET A 30 -1.97 -15.96 4.48
C MET A 30 -2.78 -16.84 3.52
N LEU A 31 -2.24 -17.21 2.36
CA LEU A 31 -2.91 -18.04 1.35
C LEU A 31 -2.49 -19.52 1.40
N GLY A 32 -1.45 -19.87 2.16
CA GLY A 32 -1.21 -21.24 2.65
C GLY A 32 -0.83 -22.34 1.65
N GLN A 33 -0.72 -22.10 0.34
CA GLN A 33 -0.40 -23.15 -0.66
C GLN A 33 0.67 -22.76 -1.69
N ALA A 34 1.38 -23.76 -2.24
CA ALA A 34 2.56 -23.60 -3.12
C ALA A 34 2.31 -22.76 -4.40
N GLY A 35 1.09 -22.76 -4.95
CA GLY A 35 0.70 -21.90 -6.08
C GLY A 35 0.65 -20.40 -5.75
N TRP A 36 0.56 -20.05 -4.46
CA TRP A 36 0.35 -18.67 -4.00
C TRP A 36 1.64 -17.96 -3.60
N MET A 37 2.77 -18.66 -3.60
CA MET A 37 4.08 -18.02 -3.66
C MET A 37 4.25 -17.22 -4.96
N ALA A 38 3.67 -17.68 -6.07
CA ALA A 38 3.62 -16.91 -7.31
C ALA A 38 2.71 -15.68 -7.19
N ALA A 39 1.60 -15.80 -6.46
CA ALA A 39 0.72 -14.67 -6.18
C ALA A 39 1.37 -13.63 -5.24
N ALA A 40 2.15 -14.08 -4.25
CA ALA A 40 3.02 -13.24 -3.43
C ALA A 40 4.10 -12.52 -4.24
N ALA A 41 4.77 -13.24 -5.13
CA ALA A 41 5.76 -12.67 -6.04
C ALA A 41 5.12 -11.69 -7.03
N ALA A 42 3.92 -11.99 -7.54
CA ALA A 42 3.15 -11.10 -8.40
C ALA A 42 2.68 -9.85 -7.65
N PHE A 43 2.26 -9.98 -6.39
CA PHE A 43 1.89 -8.85 -5.54
C PHE A 43 3.10 -7.96 -5.28
N PHE A 44 4.22 -8.56 -4.91
CA PHE A 44 5.49 -7.86 -4.78
C PHE A 44 5.87 -7.13 -6.07
N ALA A 45 5.83 -7.81 -7.21
CA ALA A 45 6.16 -7.23 -8.52
C ALA A 45 5.19 -6.11 -8.92
N ALA A 46 3.90 -6.25 -8.65
CA ALA A 46 2.88 -5.25 -8.93
C ALA A 46 3.09 -3.98 -8.09
N VAL A 47 3.32 -4.15 -6.78
CA VAL A 47 3.58 -3.00 -5.90
C VAL A 47 4.95 -2.39 -6.21
N LEU A 48 5.98 -3.20 -6.47
CA LEU A 48 7.31 -2.71 -6.85
C LEU A 48 7.25 -1.94 -8.16
N GLY A 49 6.71 -2.53 -9.23
CA GLY A 49 6.58 -1.86 -10.53
C GLY A 49 5.76 -0.57 -10.45
N GLY A 50 4.60 -0.63 -9.78
CA GLY A 50 3.71 0.52 -9.65
C GLY A 50 4.20 1.62 -8.69
N SER A 51 5.07 1.31 -7.72
CA SER A 51 5.65 2.30 -6.79
C SER A 51 7.03 2.81 -7.23
N SER A 52 7.75 2.06 -8.07
CA SER A 52 9.12 2.37 -8.47
C SER A 52 9.23 3.31 -9.65
N TYR A 53 8.18 3.48 -10.49
CA TYR A 53 8.28 4.32 -11.69
C TYR A 53 8.65 5.79 -11.37
N ARG A 54 8.12 6.38 -10.29
CA ARG A 54 8.52 7.73 -9.86
C ARG A 54 9.92 7.79 -9.27
N PHE A 55 10.41 6.68 -8.72
CA PHE A 55 11.79 6.57 -8.27
C PHE A 55 12.75 6.50 -9.47
N ILE A 56 12.43 5.69 -10.49
CA ILE A 56 13.18 5.62 -11.74
C ILE A 56 13.23 7.01 -12.39
N ILE A 57 12.08 7.69 -12.52
CA ILE A 57 12.01 9.06 -13.06
C ILE A 57 12.86 10.01 -12.21
N ALA A 58 12.82 9.91 -10.88
CA ALA A 58 13.59 10.79 -10.02
C ALA A 58 15.11 10.55 -10.05
N VAL A 59 15.54 9.30 -10.20
CA VAL A 59 16.94 8.94 -10.42
C VAL A 59 17.39 9.49 -11.77
N TRP A 60 16.61 9.29 -12.82
CA TRP A 60 16.90 9.78 -14.17
C TRP A 60 16.90 11.31 -14.30
N THR A 61 16.09 12.00 -13.50
CA THR A 61 15.95 13.47 -13.57
C THR A 61 16.71 14.21 -12.47
N GLU A 62 17.44 13.48 -11.62
CA GLU A 62 18.13 13.98 -10.41
C GLU A 62 17.24 14.79 -9.45
N ARG A 63 15.91 14.67 -9.60
CA ARG A 63 14.90 15.51 -8.94
C ARG A 63 14.27 14.78 -7.75
N TYR A 64 15.11 14.31 -6.85
CA TYR A 64 14.74 13.47 -5.70
C TYR A 64 13.71 14.11 -4.75
N ARG A 65 13.68 15.44 -4.62
CA ARG A 65 12.66 16.14 -3.81
C ARG A 65 11.24 16.00 -4.35
N PHE A 66 11.09 15.67 -5.63
CA PHE A 66 9.81 15.44 -6.30
C PHE A 66 9.47 13.95 -6.45
N ALA A 67 10.39 13.08 -6.02
CA ALA A 67 10.27 11.62 -5.99
C ALA A 67 9.44 11.11 -4.80
N ALA A 68 8.48 11.90 -4.32
CA ALA A 68 7.52 11.41 -3.35
C ALA A 68 6.87 10.17 -3.95
N ALA A 69 7.10 9.01 -3.32
CA ALA A 69 6.60 7.74 -3.80
C ALA A 69 5.09 7.89 -4.04
N SER A 70 4.66 7.83 -5.30
CA SER A 70 3.24 7.72 -5.59
C SER A 70 2.86 6.30 -5.35
N TRP A 71 2.32 6.08 -4.17
CA TRP A 71 1.79 4.80 -3.77
C TRP A 71 0.57 4.37 -4.59
N SER A 72 -0.01 5.29 -5.36
CA SER A 72 -1.19 5.06 -6.20
C SER A 72 -0.97 4.02 -7.30
N GLY A 73 0.16 4.05 -8.00
CA GLY A 73 0.45 3.07 -9.06
C GLY A 73 0.61 1.66 -8.48
N GLY A 74 1.34 1.52 -7.38
CA GLY A 74 1.53 0.24 -6.67
C GLY A 74 0.24 -0.30 -6.08
N ALA A 75 -0.57 0.57 -5.46
CA ALA A 75 -1.88 0.21 -4.94
C ALA A 75 -2.85 -0.20 -6.06
N ALA A 76 -2.85 0.48 -7.21
CA ALA A 76 -3.71 0.14 -8.34
C ALA A 76 -3.34 -1.21 -8.96
N ALA A 77 -2.04 -1.46 -9.16
CA ALA A 77 -1.55 -2.73 -9.68
C ALA A 77 -1.86 -3.89 -8.72
N ALA A 78 -1.67 -3.68 -7.41
CA ALA A 78 -2.03 -4.66 -6.39
C ALA A 78 -3.54 -4.91 -6.31
N ALA A 79 -4.37 -3.88 -6.45
CA ALA A 79 -5.82 -4.01 -6.48
C ALA A 79 -6.30 -4.79 -7.71
N TRP A 80 -5.73 -4.50 -8.89
CA TRP A 80 -5.98 -5.28 -10.11
C TRP A 80 -5.60 -6.74 -9.96
N LEU A 81 -4.41 -7.01 -9.40
CA LEU A 81 -3.99 -8.37 -9.11
C LEU A 81 -4.97 -9.05 -8.15
N SER A 82 -5.39 -8.37 -7.09
CA SER A 82 -6.37 -8.91 -6.14
C SER A 82 -7.70 -9.24 -6.82
N LEU A 83 -8.19 -8.38 -7.71
CA LEU A 83 -9.41 -8.64 -8.47
C LEU A 83 -9.28 -9.87 -9.38
N ALA A 84 -8.16 -9.97 -10.10
CA ALA A 84 -7.88 -11.12 -10.94
C ALA A 84 -7.81 -12.42 -10.11
N LEU A 85 -7.10 -12.38 -8.97
CA LEU A 85 -6.99 -13.52 -8.07
C LEU A 85 -8.33 -13.90 -7.44
N CYS A 86 -9.14 -12.93 -7.01
CA CYS A 86 -10.50 -13.21 -6.50
C CYS A 86 -11.38 -13.83 -7.59
N ALA A 87 -11.26 -13.40 -8.84
CA ALA A 87 -12.01 -13.97 -9.96
C ALA A 87 -11.59 -15.41 -10.29
N THR A 88 -10.31 -15.75 -10.15
CA THR A 88 -9.79 -17.09 -10.42
C THR A 88 -9.76 -18.01 -9.19
N ALA A 89 -9.94 -17.46 -7.99
CA ALA A 89 -9.89 -18.19 -6.72
C ALA A 89 -10.84 -19.41 -6.68
N PRO A 90 -12.11 -19.31 -7.16
CA PRO A 90 -13.01 -20.46 -7.18
C PRO A 90 -12.50 -21.64 -8.03
N VAL A 91 -11.81 -21.34 -9.13
CA VAL A 91 -11.22 -22.37 -10.02
C VAL A 91 -10.10 -23.13 -9.32
N SER A 92 -9.44 -22.48 -8.36
CA SER A 92 -8.34 -23.04 -7.57
C SER A 92 -8.80 -23.59 -6.21
N GLY A 93 -10.12 -23.66 -5.96
CA GLY A 93 -10.69 -24.15 -4.69
C GLY A 93 -10.41 -23.24 -3.50
N ILE A 94 -10.16 -21.94 -3.73
CA ILE A 94 -9.85 -20.97 -2.70
C ILE A 94 -10.98 -19.97 -2.53
N ASP A 95 -11.25 -19.65 -1.27
CA ASP A 95 -12.22 -18.62 -0.92
C ASP A 95 -11.68 -17.24 -1.39
N PRO A 96 -12.38 -16.52 -2.29
CA PRO A 96 -12.01 -15.18 -2.71
C PRO A 96 -11.94 -14.18 -1.54
N LEU A 97 -12.66 -14.42 -0.43
CA LEU A 97 -12.58 -13.63 0.79
C LEU A 97 -11.22 -13.78 1.48
N MET A 98 -10.58 -14.96 1.39
CA MET A 98 -9.21 -15.16 1.89
C MET A 98 -8.21 -14.32 1.10
N VAL A 99 -8.38 -14.23 -0.22
CA VAL A 99 -7.58 -13.34 -1.09
C VAL A 99 -7.77 -11.88 -0.72
N ALA A 100 -9.01 -11.47 -0.48
CA ALA A 100 -9.32 -10.09 -0.08
C ALA A 100 -8.72 -9.73 1.30
N ALA A 101 -8.81 -10.63 2.28
CA ALA A 101 -8.22 -10.45 3.61
C ALA A 101 -6.68 -10.40 3.56
N ALA A 102 -6.06 -11.29 2.78
CA ALA A 102 -4.62 -11.28 2.53
C ALA A 102 -4.18 -9.96 1.87
N HIS A 103 -4.93 -9.51 0.86
CA HIS A 103 -4.68 -8.24 0.18
C HIS A 103 -4.76 -7.06 1.14
N GLY A 104 -5.83 -6.99 1.94
CA GLY A 104 -6.05 -5.95 2.94
C GLY A 104 -4.91 -5.86 3.95
N THR A 105 -4.43 -7.00 4.44
CA THR A 105 -3.27 -7.04 5.35
C THR A 105 -2.00 -6.55 4.65
N ALA A 106 -1.70 -7.11 3.47
CA ALA A 106 -0.47 -6.86 2.74
C ALA A 106 -0.35 -5.40 2.27
N ILE A 107 -1.42 -4.80 1.75
CA ILE A 107 -1.39 -3.42 1.24
C ILE A 107 -1.16 -2.39 2.36
N ASN A 108 -1.77 -2.60 3.53
CA ASN A 108 -1.58 -1.75 4.70
C ASN A 108 -0.16 -1.88 5.26
N LEU A 109 0.36 -3.11 5.37
CA LEU A 109 1.74 -3.35 5.81
C LEU A 109 2.75 -2.75 4.84
N ALA A 110 2.58 -2.99 3.53
CA ALA A 110 3.41 -2.42 2.47
C ALA A 110 3.44 -0.89 2.57
N TYR A 111 2.29 -0.26 2.78
CA TYR A 111 2.19 1.19 2.89
C TYR A 111 2.91 1.73 4.13
N ALA A 112 2.68 1.13 5.30
CA ALA A 112 3.31 1.52 6.56
C ALA A 112 4.85 1.44 6.43
N LEU A 113 5.36 0.32 5.91
CA LEU A 113 6.80 0.13 5.73
C LEU A 113 7.37 1.10 4.70
N ALA A 114 6.73 1.26 3.53
CA ALA A 114 7.19 2.20 2.52
C ALA A 114 7.20 3.65 3.04
N ARG A 115 6.21 4.05 3.84
CA ARG A 115 6.17 5.36 4.51
C ARG A 115 7.25 5.50 5.57
N GLY A 116 7.48 4.48 6.40
CA GLY A 116 8.56 4.45 7.38
C GLY A 116 9.93 4.63 6.71
N GLY A 117 10.19 3.91 5.62
CA GLY A 117 11.40 4.07 4.82
C GLY A 117 11.54 5.49 4.27
N CYS A 118 10.45 6.08 3.78
CA CYS A 118 10.47 7.45 3.29
C CYS A 118 10.73 8.51 4.37
N LEU A 119 10.26 8.27 5.60
CA LEU A 119 10.52 9.12 6.76
C LEU A 119 11.98 9.07 7.17
N LEU A 120 12.52 7.86 7.36
CA LEU A 120 13.90 7.63 7.78
C LEU A 120 14.91 8.25 6.80
N THR A 121 14.56 8.31 5.51
CA THR A 121 15.44 8.81 4.45
C THR A 121 15.17 10.26 4.06
N GLY A 122 14.23 10.95 4.72
CA GLY A 122 13.91 12.36 4.47
C GLY A 122 13.30 12.68 3.10
N CYS A 123 12.94 11.68 2.28
CA CYS A 123 12.44 11.91 0.91
C CYS A 123 10.99 12.43 0.87
N CYS A 124 10.24 12.31 1.97
CA CYS A 124 8.90 12.90 2.14
C CYS A 124 8.95 14.24 2.88
N GLY A 125 9.83 15.15 2.46
CA GLY A 125 10.17 16.41 3.13
C GLY A 125 9.06 17.46 3.27
N THR A 126 7.84 17.23 2.79
CA THR A 126 6.69 18.12 3.08
C THR A 126 6.01 17.68 4.37
N ALA A 127 6.59 18.07 5.50
CA ALA A 127 5.93 18.03 6.80
C ALA A 127 4.76 19.03 6.78
N ILE A 128 3.54 18.52 6.60
CA ILE A 128 2.34 19.32 6.88
C ILE A 128 1.93 18.92 8.29
N ALA A 129 2.40 19.68 9.28
CA ALA A 129 1.88 19.59 10.63
C ALA A 129 0.37 19.90 10.57
N VAL A 130 -0.46 19.06 11.18
CA VAL A 130 -1.86 19.43 11.43
C VAL A 130 -1.80 20.66 12.33
N ARG A 131 -2.37 21.79 11.89
CA ARG A 131 -2.32 23.08 12.61
C ARG A 131 -2.79 23.02 14.07
N SER A 132 -3.48 21.95 14.48
CA SER A 132 -4.06 21.78 15.82
C SER A 132 -3.43 20.66 16.66
N VAL A 133 -2.55 19.82 16.11
CA VAL A 133 -1.95 18.69 16.84
C VAL A 133 -0.46 18.63 16.52
N ALA A 134 0.40 18.63 17.53
CA ALA A 134 1.86 18.48 17.40
C ALA A 134 2.29 17.07 16.91
N ILE A 135 1.40 16.32 16.26
CA ILE A 135 1.64 14.99 15.72
C ILE A 135 1.78 15.11 14.21
N ASP A 136 2.90 14.61 13.71
CA ASP A 136 3.14 14.45 12.28
C ASP A 136 2.17 13.43 11.69
N ILE A 137 1.38 13.86 10.70
CA ILE A 137 0.41 13.01 9.98
C ILE A 137 1.06 11.73 9.46
N ARG A 138 2.36 11.76 9.14
CA ARG A 138 3.10 10.60 8.62
C ARG A 138 3.25 9.48 9.65
N TRP A 139 3.45 9.82 10.92
CA TRP A 139 3.48 8.82 11.99
C TRP A 139 2.09 8.24 12.22
N LEU A 140 1.05 9.08 12.17
CA LEU A 140 -0.34 8.63 12.25
C LEU A 140 -0.70 7.69 11.10
N GLU A 141 -0.26 7.98 9.87
CA GLU A 141 -0.41 7.09 8.69
C GLU A 141 0.18 5.70 8.94
N ILE A 142 1.40 5.64 9.47
CA ILE A 142 2.11 4.38 9.72
C ILE A 142 1.41 3.57 10.82
N VAL A 143 1.07 4.23 11.93
CA VAL A 143 0.40 3.58 13.07
C VAL A 143 -0.97 3.06 12.66
N LEU A 144 -1.78 3.86 11.96
CA LEU A 144 -3.11 3.45 11.53
C LEU A 144 -3.05 2.31 10.50
N CYS A 145 -2.14 2.34 9.53
CA CYS A 145 -1.96 1.20 8.63
C CYS A 145 -1.50 -0.06 9.38
N GLY A 146 -0.58 0.07 10.33
CA GLY A 146 -0.17 -1.06 11.18
C GLY A 146 -1.34 -1.64 11.98
N ALA A 147 -2.17 -0.79 12.57
CA ALA A 147 -3.36 -1.20 13.30
C ALA A 147 -4.40 -1.87 12.39
N ILE A 148 -4.67 -1.32 11.20
CA ILE A 148 -5.57 -1.92 10.21
C ILE A 148 -5.05 -3.29 9.77
N ALA A 149 -3.76 -3.43 9.48
CA ALA A 149 -3.17 -4.72 9.12
C ALA A 149 -3.30 -5.76 10.25
N ALA A 150 -3.01 -5.36 11.49
CA ALA A 150 -3.16 -6.24 12.65
C ALA A 150 -4.62 -6.66 12.88
N MET A 151 -5.57 -5.71 12.84
CA MET A 151 -7.00 -6.02 12.96
C MET A 151 -7.48 -6.93 11.83
N THR A 152 -7.01 -6.71 10.61
CA THR A 152 -7.35 -7.57 9.45
C THR A 152 -6.85 -9.00 9.67
N ALA A 153 -5.60 -9.17 10.10
CA ALA A 153 -5.03 -10.48 10.38
C ALA A 153 -5.73 -11.21 11.54
N MET A 154 -6.12 -10.49 12.58
CA MET A 154 -6.90 -11.04 13.69
C MET A 154 -8.30 -11.46 13.25
N LEU A 155 -9.01 -10.60 12.52
CA LEU A 155 -10.35 -10.91 12.01
C LEU A 155 -10.34 -12.04 10.99
N ALA A 156 -9.25 -12.23 10.24
CA ALA A 156 -9.14 -13.31 9.27
C ALA A 156 -9.21 -14.71 9.91
N GLN A 157 -8.93 -14.83 11.21
CA GLN A 157 -9.10 -16.08 11.96
C GLN A 157 -10.55 -16.36 12.36
N ALA A 158 -11.40 -15.33 12.39
CA ALA A 158 -12.78 -15.43 12.86
C ALA A 158 -13.79 -15.33 11.71
N GLU A 159 -13.64 -14.34 10.84
CA GLU A 159 -14.59 -14.03 9.76
C GLU A 159 -13.91 -13.28 8.60
N LEU A 160 -13.63 -14.00 7.51
CA LEU A 160 -12.87 -13.49 6.35
C LEU A 160 -13.54 -12.28 5.68
N ARG A 161 -14.87 -12.23 5.67
CA ARG A 161 -15.62 -11.10 5.09
C ARG A 161 -15.32 -9.79 5.82
N TYR A 162 -15.40 -9.80 7.16
CA TYR A 162 -15.08 -8.61 7.95
C TYR A 162 -13.60 -8.27 7.89
N ALA A 163 -12.72 -9.27 7.84
CA ALA A 163 -11.29 -9.04 7.64
C ALA A 163 -11.03 -8.28 6.34
N GLY A 164 -11.53 -8.77 5.21
CA GLY A 164 -11.39 -8.11 3.92
C GLY A 164 -11.95 -6.68 3.92
N LEU A 165 -13.13 -6.47 4.51
CA LEU A 165 -13.72 -5.13 4.62
C LEU A 165 -12.86 -4.19 5.46
N VAL A 166 -12.43 -4.61 6.66
CA VAL A 166 -11.60 -3.78 7.54
C VAL A 166 -10.27 -3.44 6.87
N GLY A 167 -9.63 -4.41 6.22
CA GLY A 167 -8.36 -4.19 5.53
C GLY A 167 -8.48 -3.18 4.38
N ILE A 168 -9.44 -3.40 3.47
CA ILE A 168 -9.57 -2.59 2.25
C ILE A 168 -10.27 -1.26 2.53
N ALA A 169 -11.39 -1.27 3.24
CA ALA A 169 -12.10 -0.04 3.58
C ALA A 169 -11.32 0.81 4.58
N GLY A 170 -10.63 0.18 5.55
CA GLY A 170 -9.73 0.88 6.47
C GLY A 170 -8.60 1.60 5.72
N TYR A 171 -7.97 0.92 4.76
CA TYR A 171 -6.98 1.54 3.89
C TYR A 171 -7.58 2.74 3.14
N LEU A 172 -8.72 2.57 2.45
CA LEU A 172 -9.38 3.65 1.73
C LEU A 172 -9.77 4.84 2.62
N ALA A 173 -10.34 4.58 3.80
CA ALA A 173 -10.73 5.59 4.76
C ALA A 173 -9.52 6.39 5.25
N LEU A 174 -8.40 5.71 5.55
CA LEU A 174 -7.16 6.37 5.93
C LEU A 174 -6.62 7.26 4.80
N ARG A 175 -6.66 6.79 3.56
CA ARG A 175 -6.25 7.58 2.39
C ARG A 175 -7.11 8.85 2.25
N GLN A 176 -8.42 8.72 2.38
CA GLN A 176 -9.33 9.87 2.31
C GLN A 176 -9.10 10.85 3.46
N PHE A 177 -8.93 10.34 4.69
CA PHE A 177 -8.61 11.16 5.86
C PHE A 177 -7.33 11.97 5.64
N VAL A 178 -6.26 11.34 5.16
CA VAL A 178 -4.98 12.00 4.87
C VAL A 178 -5.13 13.09 3.81
N LEU A 179 -5.91 12.83 2.76
CA LEU A 179 -6.19 13.81 1.72
C LEU A 179 -6.91 15.05 2.29
N LEU A 180 -7.91 14.83 3.13
CA LEU A 180 -8.65 15.91 3.80
C LEU A 180 -7.74 16.69 4.77
N ALA A 181 -6.98 15.99 5.61
CA ALA A 181 -6.08 16.57 6.60
C ALA A 181 -4.96 17.43 5.98
N ARG A 182 -4.55 17.12 4.74
CA ARG A 182 -3.54 17.90 3.98
C ARG A 182 -4.14 19.09 3.22
N GLY A 183 -5.39 19.48 3.50
CA GLY A 183 -6.02 20.68 2.96
C GLY A 183 -6.61 20.49 1.56
N GLY A 184 -7.23 19.33 1.30
CA GLY A 184 -7.84 18.90 0.04
C GLY A 184 -8.95 19.77 -0.55
N ARG A 185 -8.69 21.06 -0.83
CA ARG A 185 -9.62 21.98 -1.52
C ARG A 185 -9.73 21.74 -3.04
N ARG A 186 -9.29 20.61 -3.58
CA ARG A 186 -9.47 20.25 -5.01
C ARG A 186 -9.87 18.79 -5.13
N LEU A 187 -11.07 18.49 -4.65
CA LEU A 187 -11.65 17.15 -4.62
C LEU A 187 -12.12 16.65 -6.02
N TRP A 188 -12.19 17.52 -7.04
CA TRP A 188 -12.99 17.26 -8.25
C TRP A 188 -12.27 17.37 -9.61
N TRP A 189 -10.95 17.58 -9.66
CA TRP A 189 -10.24 17.69 -10.95
C TRP A 189 -8.79 17.22 -10.80
N PRO A 190 -8.27 16.31 -11.64
CA PRO A 190 -7.09 15.53 -11.31
C PRO A 190 -5.87 16.45 -11.22
N PRO A 191 -5.27 16.64 -10.03
CA PRO A 191 -4.00 17.30 -9.95
C PRO A 191 -2.95 16.22 -10.23
N LEU A 192 -2.47 16.17 -11.48
CA LEU A 192 -1.23 15.46 -11.87
C LEU A 192 -0.01 15.79 -10.96
N ARG A 193 -0.16 16.76 -10.05
CA ARG A 193 0.85 17.25 -9.11
C ARG A 193 0.74 16.71 -7.68
N GLN A 194 -0.32 16.00 -7.28
CA GLN A 194 -0.39 15.46 -5.90
C GLN A 194 -0.17 13.94 -5.87
N PRO A 195 0.95 13.46 -5.27
CA PRO A 195 1.15 12.04 -5.04
C PRO A 195 0.02 11.49 -4.14
N GLY A 196 -0.83 10.62 -4.68
CA GLY A 196 -1.86 9.92 -3.91
C GLY A 196 -3.32 10.30 -4.17
N VAL A 197 -3.62 11.11 -5.20
CA VAL A 197 -4.98 11.54 -5.59
C VAL A 197 -5.48 10.78 -6.83
N ASP A 198 -4.83 9.69 -7.22
CA ASP A 198 -5.28 8.93 -8.38
C ASP A 198 -6.60 8.21 -8.03
N LEU A 199 -7.65 8.53 -8.79
CA LEU A 199 -8.99 7.99 -8.60
C LEU A 199 -9.03 6.47 -8.87
N LEU A 200 -8.19 6.01 -9.79
CA LEU A 200 -8.15 4.63 -10.27
C LEU A 200 -7.92 3.59 -9.14
N PRO A 201 -6.89 3.70 -8.27
CA PRO A 201 -6.75 2.77 -7.15
C PRO A 201 -7.93 2.82 -6.17
N HIS A 202 -8.57 3.97 -5.97
CA HIS A 202 -9.75 4.07 -5.10
C HIS A 202 -10.95 3.36 -5.71
N LEU A 203 -11.18 3.51 -7.02
CA LEU A 203 -12.23 2.80 -7.76
C LEU A 203 -12.00 1.30 -7.71
N LEU A 204 -10.79 0.83 -8.00
CA LEU A 204 -10.47 -0.60 -8.02
C LEU A 204 -10.62 -1.23 -6.64
N LEU A 205 -10.09 -0.60 -5.60
CA LEU A 205 -10.28 -1.08 -4.22
C LEU A 205 -11.74 -1.00 -3.78
N GLY A 206 -12.50 -0.01 -4.27
CA GLY A 206 -13.95 0.06 -4.08
C GLY A 206 -14.69 -1.10 -4.74
N ILE A 207 -14.26 -1.52 -5.93
CA ILE A 207 -14.79 -2.72 -6.62
C ILE A 207 -14.44 -3.98 -5.82
N VAL A 208 -13.22 -4.11 -5.29
CA VAL A 208 -12.87 -5.25 -4.42
C VAL A 208 -13.74 -5.25 -3.16
N ALA A 209 -13.92 -4.08 -2.51
CA ALA A 209 -14.76 -3.96 -1.33
C ALA A 209 -16.23 -4.31 -1.60
N ALA A 210 -16.77 -3.90 -2.76
CA ALA A 210 -18.10 -4.31 -3.20
C ALA A 210 -18.17 -5.82 -3.49
N GLY A 211 -17.12 -6.37 -4.11
CA GLY A 211 -16.99 -7.81 -4.36
C GLY A 211 -17.09 -8.63 -3.08
N ILE A 212 -16.44 -8.20 -1.99
CA ILE A 212 -16.49 -8.86 -0.68
C ILE A 212 -17.92 -9.02 -0.15
N LEU A 213 -18.83 -8.09 -0.45
CA LEU A 213 -20.23 -8.15 -0.02
C LEU A 213 -21.03 -9.20 -0.80
N VAL A 214 -20.57 -9.55 -2.02
CA VAL A 214 -21.29 -10.43 -2.94
C VAL A 214 -20.69 -11.84 -2.97
N TRP A 215 -19.37 -11.96 -2.76
CA TRP A 215 -18.68 -13.25 -2.74
C TRP A 215 -19.16 -14.11 -1.55
N ARG A 216 -19.35 -15.39 -1.83
CA ARG A 216 -19.81 -16.44 -0.92
C ARG A 216 -18.87 -17.62 -1.00
#